data_AF-A0A919K4U4-F1
#
_entry.id   AF-A0A919K4U4-F1
#
_cell.length_a   1.000
_cell.length_b   1.000
_cell.length_c   1.000
_cell.angle_alpha   90.00
_cell.angle_beta   90.00
_cell.angle_gamma   90.00
#
_symmetry.space_group_name_H-M   'P 1'
#
loop_
_entity.id
_entity.type
_entity.pdbx_description
1 polymer ?
#
loop_
_entity_poly.entity_id
_entity_poly.type
_entity_poly.pdbx_seq_one_letter_code
_entity_poly.pdbx_strand_id
1 'polypeptide(L)'
;MRQTSTLDKAATAAGRLILEALGDGSPARSLARLSDSPRAVRLLRELFTVAVRRSFVAREPRDITRYVRDLLEYQLLPAGGELARETEATIRAAIGEPELAAGLPDLRRFELVCYVLGDLARPPGVPPAELLALVDQAEKRVARFDRPRNRVIGRRSM
;
A
#
# COMPACT_ATOMS: atom_id res chain seq x y z
N MET A 1 -28.21 -13.71 12.45
CA MET A 1 -26.83 -13.69 12.98
C MET A 1 -26.01 -14.85 12.42
N ARG A 2 -25.36 -14.67 11.26
CA ARG A 2 -24.25 -15.50 10.74
C ARG A 2 -23.52 -14.69 9.65
N GLN A 3 -22.64 -13.78 10.06
CA GLN A 3 -21.74 -13.02 9.17
C GLN A 3 -20.28 -13.04 9.64
N THR A 4 -19.97 -13.86 10.65
CA THR A 4 -18.62 -14.02 11.21
C THR A 4 -17.77 -15.07 10.48
N SER A 5 -18.36 -15.96 9.68
CA SER A 5 -17.63 -17.13 9.14
C SER A 5 -16.81 -16.88 7.87
N THR A 6 -16.91 -15.72 7.23
CA THR A 6 -16.12 -15.36 6.03
C THR A 6 -14.90 -14.50 6.33
N LEU A 7 -14.87 -13.82 7.48
CA LEU A 7 -13.71 -13.06 7.94
C LEU A 7 -12.63 -13.97 8.57
N ASP A 8 -13.04 -15.08 9.19
CA ASP A 8 -12.14 -16.00 9.90
C ASP A 8 -11.18 -16.81 9.01
N LYS A 9 -11.32 -16.76 7.67
CA LYS A 9 -10.48 -17.52 6.73
C LYS A 9 -9.53 -16.70 5.85
N ALA A 10 -9.57 -15.36 5.88
CA ALA A 10 -9.20 -14.59 4.69
C ALA A 10 -8.02 -13.59 4.79
N ALA A 11 -7.44 -13.32 5.97
CA ALA A 11 -6.26 -12.45 6.07
C ALA A 11 -5.22 -13.01 7.04
N THR A 12 -3.93 -12.88 6.73
CA THR A 12 -2.85 -13.19 7.68
C THR A 12 -2.91 -12.27 8.90
N ALA A 13 -2.16 -12.57 9.95
CA ALA A 13 -2.08 -11.68 11.13
C ALA A 13 -1.67 -10.25 10.76
N ALA A 14 -0.76 -10.09 9.78
CA ALA A 14 -0.36 -8.78 9.27
C ALA A 14 -1.49 -8.09 8.49
N GLY A 15 -2.25 -8.84 7.68
CA GLY A 15 -3.41 -8.31 6.96
C GLY A 15 -4.51 -7.82 7.89
N ARG A 16 -4.77 -8.53 9.00
CA ARG A 16 -5.73 -8.08 10.03
C ARG A 16 -5.31 -6.78 10.69
N LEU A 17 -4.04 -6.65 11.10
CA LEU A 17 -3.51 -5.41 11.67
C LEU A 17 -3.65 -4.21 10.72
N ILE A 18 -3.43 -4.43 9.42
CA ILE A 18 -3.60 -3.39 8.40
C ILE A 18 -5.08 -3.02 8.24
N LEU A 19 -5.98 -3.98 8.17
CA LEU A 19 -7.43 -3.73 8.06
C LEU A 19 -7.96 -2.96 9.27
N GLU A 20 -7.53 -3.33 10.48
CA GLU A 20 -7.85 -2.61 11.72
C GLU A 20 -7.34 -1.16 11.67
N ALA A 21 -6.09 -0.95 11.27
CA ALA A 21 -5.51 0.39 11.15
C ALA A 21 -6.22 1.25 10.09
N LEU A 22 -6.66 0.65 8.99
CA LEU A 22 -7.40 1.34 7.92
C LEU A 22 -8.83 1.71 8.32
N GLY A 23 -9.42 0.98 9.28
CA GLY A 23 -10.76 1.26 9.82
C GLY A 23 -10.78 2.30 10.95
N ASP A 24 -9.61 2.81 11.36
CA ASP A 24 -9.49 3.78 12.45
C ASP A 24 -9.86 5.22 12.00
N GLY A 25 -10.08 6.13 12.96
CA GLY A 25 -10.39 7.54 12.70
C GLY A 25 -9.23 8.34 12.10
N SER A 26 -8.00 7.81 12.17
CA SER A 26 -6.82 8.38 11.52
C SER A 26 -5.95 7.29 10.86
N PRO A 27 -6.40 6.73 9.71
CA PRO A 27 -5.77 5.57 9.10
C PRO A 27 -4.26 5.70 8.85
N ALA A 28 -3.81 6.83 8.30
CA ALA A 28 -2.40 7.07 8.01
C ALA A 28 -1.52 6.99 9.28
N ARG A 29 -1.99 7.53 10.40
CA ARG A 29 -1.27 7.50 11.68
C ARG A 29 -1.23 6.08 12.25
N SER A 30 -2.33 5.35 12.15
CA SER A 30 -2.42 3.97 12.66
C SER A 30 -1.58 2.99 11.84
N LEU A 31 -1.49 3.20 10.52
CA LEU A 31 -0.55 2.48 9.65
C LEU A 31 0.91 2.76 10.01
N ALA A 32 1.26 4.02 10.29
CA ALA A 32 2.64 4.41 10.60
C ALA A 32 3.18 3.69 11.85
N ARG A 33 2.32 3.34 12.81
CA ARG A 33 2.69 2.55 14.01
C ARG A 33 3.11 1.11 13.70
N LEU A 34 2.89 0.63 12.48
CA LEU A 34 3.31 -0.71 12.04
C LEU A 34 4.75 -0.74 11.50
N SER A 35 5.50 0.36 11.60
CA SER A 35 6.89 0.49 11.13
C SER A 35 7.83 -0.58 11.69
N ASP A 36 7.60 -1.01 12.92
CA ASP A 36 8.47 -1.95 13.64
C ASP A 36 8.22 -3.42 13.24
N SER A 37 7.23 -3.67 12.39
CA SER A 37 6.92 -5.00 11.85
C SER A 37 7.38 -5.10 10.39
N PRO A 38 8.52 -5.75 10.09
CA PRO A 38 9.00 -5.90 8.72
C PRO A 38 7.98 -6.58 7.81
N ARG A 39 7.17 -7.49 8.36
CA ARG A 39 6.10 -8.17 7.62
C ARG A 39 4.96 -7.23 7.27
N ALA A 40 4.54 -6.37 8.20
CA ALA A 40 3.51 -5.37 7.94
C ALA A 40 4.00 -4.33 6.93
N VAL A 41 5.25 -3.86 7.06
CA VAL A 41 5.86 -2.91 6.12
C VAL A 41 5.90 -3.48 4.70
N ARG A 42 6.33 -4.74 4.52
CA ARG A 42 6.30 -5.42 3.21
C ARG A 42 4.89 -5.51 2.65
N LEU A 43 3.92 -5.89 3.48
CA LEU A 43 2.53 -6.01 3.04
C LEU A 43 1.93 -4.65 2.67
N LEU A 44 2.26 -3.57 3.39
CA LEU A 44 1.84 -2.21 3.07
C LEU A 44 2.41 -1.71 1.75
N ARG A 45 3.67 -2.03 1.44
CA ARG A 45 4.29 -1.70 0.14
C ARG A 45 3.57 -2.37 -1.03
N GLU A 46 3.20 -3.65 -0.88
CA GLU A 46 2.42 -4.35 -1.90
C GLU A 46 0.97 -3.85 -1.97
N LEU A 47 0.33 -3.57 -0.83
CA LEU A 47 -1.01 -3.01 -0.78
C LEU A 47 -1.06 -1.65 -1.47
N PHE A 48 -0.08 -0.78 -1.21
CA PHE A 48 0.08 0.49 -1.90
C PHE A 48 0.16 0.30 -3.41
N THR A 49 1.01 -0.62 -3.87
CA THR A 49 1.17 -0.88 -5.30
C THR A 49 -0.13 -1.34 -5.95
N VAL A 50 -0.88 -2.23 -5.30
CA VAL A 50 -2.17 -2.73 -5.81
C VAL A 50 -3.23 -1.62 -5.80
N ALA A 51 -3.37 -0.90 -4.69
CA ALA A 51 -4.37 0.14 -4.52
C ALA A 51 -4.13 1.31 -5.48
N VAL A 52 -2.88 1.78 -5.59
CA VAL A 52 -2.51 2.88 -6.49
C VAL A 52 -2.70 2.48 -7.95
N ARG A 53 -2.31 1.27 -8.36
CA ARG A 53 -2.57 0.81 -9.73
C ARG A 53 -4.05 0.78 -10.06
N ARG A 54 -4.89 0.28 -9.14
CA ARG A 54 -6.35 0.28 -9.32
C ARG A 54 -6.90 1.71 -9.48
N SER A 55 -6.36 2.66 -8.73
CA SER A 55 -6.87 4.04 -8.71
C SER A 55 -6.32 4.95 -9.81
N PHE A 56 -5.09 4.70 -10.29
CA PHE A 56 -4.33 5.69 -11.09
C PHE A 56 -3.74 5.19 -12.42
N VAL A 57 -3.80 3.89 -12.77
CA VAL A 57 -3.08 3.35 -13.96
C VAL A 57 -3.45 3.99 -15.31
N ALA A 58 -4.63 4.60 -15.43
CA ALA A 58 -5.10 5.27 -16.64
C ALA A 58 -5.30 6.78 -16.45
N ARG A 59 -4.80 7.35 -15.34
CA ARG A 59 -4.96 8.78 -15.04
C ARG A 59 -3.79 9.58 -15.60
N GLU A 60 -4.08 10.82 -15.99
CA GLU A 60 -3.04 11.74 -16.43
C GLU A 60 -2.17 12.20 -15.25
N PRO A 61 -0.91 12.58 -15.48
CA PRO A 61 -0.05 13.13 -14.42
C PRO A 61 -0.68 14.29 -13.65
N ARG A 62 -1.48 15.13 -14.33
CA ARG A 62 -2.20 16.26 -13.71
C ARG A 62 -3.24 15.82 -12.68
N ASP A 63 -3.87 14.66 -12.86
CA ASP A 63 -4.79 14.11 -11.88
C ASP A 63 -4.05 13.63 -10.62
N ILE A 64 -2.85 13.07 -10.79
CA ILE A 64 -1.99 12.68 -9.67
C ILE A 64 -1.56 13.92 -8.90
N THR A 65 -1.10 14.98 -9.58
CA THR A 65 -0.74 16.26 -8.95
C THR A 65 -1.90 16.85 -8.16
N ARG A 66 -3.10 16.88 -8.75
CA ARG A 66 -4.31 17.34 -8.05
C ARG A 66 -4.62 16.49 -6.82
N TYR A 67 -4.59 15.17 -6.96
CA TYR A 67 -4.78 14.24 -5.85
C TYR A 67 -3.78 14.48 -4.71
N VAL A 68 -2.49 14.63 -5.03
CA VAL A 68 -1.43 14.85 -4.04
C VAL A 68 -1.63 16.17 -3.30
N ARG A 69 -1.98 17.24 -4.02
CA ARG A 69 -2.29 18.52 -3.39
C ARG A 69 -3.43 18.37 -2.38
N ASP A 70 -4.55 17.79 -2.82
CA ASP A 70 -5.75 17.63 -1.99
C ASP A 70 -5.47 16.70 -0.77
N LEU A 71 -4.67 15.65 -0.95
CA LEU A 71 -4.18 14.76 0.11
C LEU A 71 -3.36 15.53 1.16
N LEU A 72 -2.39 16.33 0.72
CA LEU A 72 -1.49 17.04 1.63
C LEU A 72 -2.21 18.16 2.37
N GLU A 73 -3.11 18.89 1.70
CA GLU A 73 -4.00 19.86 2.34
C GLU A 73 -4.84 19.21 3.43
N TYR A 74 -5.42 18.04 3.15
CA TYR A 74 -6.20 17.29 4.14
C TYR A 74 -5.36 16.85 5.35
N GLN A 75 -4.11 16.45 5.13
CA GLN A 75 -3.19 16.06 6.20
C GLN A 75 -2.58 17.27 6.94
N LEU A 76 -2.95 18.50 6.59
CA LEU A 76 -2.35 19.74 7.09
C LEU A 76 -0.83 19.79 6.87
N LEU A 77 -0.39 19.26 5.73
CA LEU A 77 1.00 19.21 5.30
C LEU A 77 1.25 20.23 4.16
N PRO A 78 2.51 20.63 3.92
CA PRO A 78 2.84 21.48 2.79
C PRO A 78 2.41 20.85 1.46
N ALA A 79 1.38 21.42 0.82
CA ALA A 79 0.79 20.91 -0.42
C ALA A 79 1.62 21.20 -1.69
N GLY A 80 2.84 21.70 -1.52
CA GLY A 80 3.79 22.00 -2.59
C GLY A 80 5.22 21.71 -2.15
N GLY A 81 6.17 22.02 -3.04
CA GLY A 81 7.59 21.84 -2.76
C GLY A 81 8.02 20.37 -2.78
N GLU A 82 8.97 20.02 -1.92
CA GLU A 82 9.61 18.70 -1.94
C GLU A 82 8.62 17.58 -1.60
N LEU A 83 7.88 17.68 -0.49
CA LEU A 83 6.93 16.65 -0.06
C LEU A 83 5.90 16.30 -1.14
N ALA A 84 5.36 17.30 -1.85
CA ALA A 84 4.45 17.06 -2.96
C ALA A 84 5.12 16.27 -4.10
N ARG A 85 6.34 16.67 -4.51
CA ARG A 85 7.09 15.97 -5.56
C ARG A 85 7.43 14.53 -5.16
N GLU A 86 7.82 14.31 -3.91
CA GLU A 86 8.12 12.96 -3.40
C GLU A 86 6.87 12.07 -3.35
N THR A 87 5.72 12.64 -2.97
CA THR A 87 4.43 11.94 -2.95
C THR A 87 4.01 11.55 -4.37
N GLU A 88 4.07 12.49 -5.32
CA GLU A 88 3.80 12.24 -6.74
C GLU A 88 4.74 11.16 -7.30
N ALA A 89 6.04 11.29 -7.05
CA ALA A 89 7.04 10.32 -7.47
C ALA A 89 6.75 8.92 -6.91
N THR A 90 6.33 8.82 -5.66
CA THR A 90 5.98 7.54 -5.01
C THR A 90 4.75 6.89 -5.66
N ILE A 91 3.73 7.67 -6.02
CA ILE A 91 2.54 7.19 -6.75
C ILE A 91 2.92 6.75 -8.17
N ARG A 92 3.66 7.59 -8.90
CA ARG A 92 4.09 7.31 -10.28
C ARG A 92 5.01 6.09 -10.38
N ALA A 93 5.89 5.91 -9.40
CA ALA A 93 6.72 4.72 -9.27
C ALA A 93 5.91 3.43 -9.14
N ALA A 94 4.77 3.45 -8.44
CA ALA A 94 3.92 2.28 -8.32
C ALA A 94 3.17 1.93 -9.62
N ILE A 95 2.86 2.91 -10.47
CA ILE A 95 2.12 2.69 -11.73
C ILE A 95 3.01 2.41 -12.95
N GLY A 96 4.33 2.67 -12.88
CA GLY A 96 5.23 2.28 -13.98
C GLY A 96 6.53 3.09 -14.12
N GLU A 97 6.76 4.10 -13.27
CA GLU A 97 7.91 5.02 -13.39
C GLU A 97 8.85 4.91 -12.17
N PRO A 98 9.45 3.73 -11.90
CA PRO A 98 10.17 3.44 -10.65
C PRO A 98 11.36 4.37 -10.38
N GLU A 99 11.98 4.90 -11.43
CA GLU A 99 13.11 5.83 -11.38
C GLU A 99 12.78 7.13 -10.64
N LEU A 100 11.53 7.59 -10.66
CA LEU A 100 11.12 8.83 -10.01
C LEU A 100 11.27 8.77 -8.49
N ALA A 101 11.12 7.59 -7.90
CA ALA A 101 11.23 7.39 -6.45
C ALA A 101 12.58 6.82 -6.01
N ALA A 102 13.51 6.54 -6.94
CA ALA A 102 14.72 5.77 -6.65
C ALA A 102 15.63 6.39 -5.57
N GLY A 103 15.66 7.73 -5.46
CA GLY A 103 16.45 8.44 -4.46
C GLY A 103 15.79 8.61 -3.10
N LEU A 104 14.52 8.19 -2.92
CA LEU A 104 13.78 8.41 -1.69
C LEU A 104 14.24 7.46 -0.57
N PRO A 105 14.56 7.99 0.64
CA PRO A 105 14.84 7.15 1.80
C PRO A 105 13.70 6.18 2.11
N ASP A 106 14.03 4.98 2.60
CA ASP A 106 13.04 3.92 2.88
C ASP A 106 11.96 4.36 3.89
N LEU A 107 12.36 5.09 4.94
CA LEU A 107 11.45 5.62 5.95
C LEU A 107 10.50 6.66 5.32
N ARG A 108 11.05 7.59 4.53
CA ARG A 108 10.27 8.60 3.84
C ARG A 108 9.24 7.96 2.91
N ARG A 109 9.66 6.96 2.13
CA ARG A 109 8.75 6.22 1.24
C ARG A 109 7.65 5.51 2.03
N PHE A 110 7.97 4.95 3.19
CA PHE A 110 6.99 4.30 4.07
C PHE A 110 5.94 5.28 4.60
N GLU A 111 6.36 6.48 5.04
CA GLU A 111 5.44 7.53 5.48
C GLU A 111 4.47 7.93 4.36
N LEU A 112 4.99 8.16 3.15
CA LEU A 112 4.19 8.52 1.98
C LEU A 112 3.17 7.43 1.61
N VAL A 113 3.58 6.16 1.70
CA VAL A 113 2.70 5.01 1.53
C VAL A 113 1.55 5.05 2.55
N CYS A 114 1.84 5.35 3.81
CA CYS A 114 0.82 5.43 4.86
C CYS A 114 -0.18 6.57 4.61
N TYR A 115 0.27 7.74 4.16
CA TYR A 115 -0.62 8.85 3.82
C TYR A 115 -1.59 8.49 2.69
N VAL A 116 -1.07 7.95 1.58
CA VAL A 116 -1.90 7.60 0.42
C VAL A 116 -2.89 6.48 0.75
N LEU A 117 -2.43 5.40 1.41
CA LEU A 117 -3.33 4.31 1.80
C LEU A 117 -4.40 4.77 2.80
N GLY A 118 -3.99 5.62 3.75
CA GLY A 118 -4.91 6.15 4.74
C GLY A 118 -6.00 7.04 4.14
N ASP A 119 -5.67 7.85 3.14
CA ASP A 119 -6.65 8.66 2.42
C ASP A 119 -7.56 7.83 1.51
N LEU A 120 -7.04 6.80 0.82
CA LEU A 120 -7.88 5.89 0.02
C LEU A 120 -8.91 5.13 0.87
N ALA A 121 -8.61 4.85 2.15
CA ALA A 121 -9.53 4.20 3.08
C ALA A 121 -10.49 5.18 3.78
N ARG A 122 -10.23 6.49 3.73
CA ARG A 122 -11.05 7.50 4.40
C ARG A 122 -12.44 7.59 3.75
N PRO A 123 -13.55 7.63 4.53
CA PRO A 123 -14.90 7.79 3.98
C PRO A 123 -15.05 9.01 3.03
N PRO A 124 -15.77 8.87 1.90
CA PRO A 124 -16.59 7.72 1.49
C PRO A 124 -15.80 6.47 1.07
N GLY A 125 -14.48 6.60 0.82
CA GLY A 125 -13.49 5.52 0.83
C GLY A 125 -13.73 4.32 -0.08
N VAL A 126 -12.75 3.41 -0.09
CA VAL A 126 -12.92 2.08 -0.67
C VAL A 126 -13.89 1.27 0.21
N PRO A 127 -14.94 0.64 -0.36
CA PRO A 127 -15.85 -0.21 0.41
C PRO A 127 -15.10 -1.31 1.18
N PRO A 128 -15.54 -1.72 2.39
CA PRO A 128 -14.81 -2.70 3.21
C PRO A 128 -14.49 -4.03 2.50
N ALA A 129 -15.42 -4.50 1.66
CA ALA A 129 -15.21 -5.72 0.86
C ALA A 129 -14.10 -5.55 -0.20
N GLU A 130 -14.01 -4.37 -0.81
CA GLU A 130 -12.94 -4.05 -1.76
C GLU A 130 -11.60 -3.90 -1.05
N LEU A 131 -11.59 -3.29 0.14
CA LEU A 131 -10.37 -3.18 0.95
C LEU A 131 -9.83 -4.56 1.35
N LEU A 132 -10.71 -5.49 1.75
CA LEU A 132 -10.33 -6.87 2.00
C LEU A 132 -9.73 -7.54 0.76
N ALA A 133 -10.32 -7.32 -0.41
CA ALA A 133 -9.80 -7.88 -1.67
C ALA A 133 -8.42 -7.30 -2.05
N LEU A 134 -8.18 -6.01 -1.78
CA LEU A 134 -6.87 -5.37 -1.99
C LEU A 134 -5.81 -5.97 -1.06
N VAL A 135 -6.16 -6.19 0.21
CA VAL A 135 -5.26 -6.83 1.20
C VAL A 135 -4.96 -8.28 0.79
N ASP A 136 -5.96 -9.09 0.44
CA ASP A 136 -5.76 -10.47 -0.04
C ASP A 136 -4.87 -10.51 -1.30
N GLN A 137 -5.06 -9.59 -2.24
CA GLN A 137 -4.20 -9.48 -3.42
C GLN A 137 -2.76 -9.13 -3.05
N ALA A 138 -2.56 -8.22 -2.08
CA ALA A 138 -1.23 -7.87 -1.59
C ALA A 138 -0.56 -9.06 -0.88
N GLU A 139 -1.29 -9.79 -0.04
CA GLU A 139 -0.79 -11.00 0.64
C GLU A 139 -0.36 -12.08 -0.36
N LYS A 140 -1.15 -12.32 -1.41
CA LYS A 140 -0.79 -13.23 -2.50
C LYS A 140 0.48 -12.82 -3.22
N ARG A 141 0.75 -11.51 -3.36
CA ARG A 141 1.99 -10.99 -3.96
C ARG A 141 3.17 -11.22 -3.04
N VAL A 142 3.07 -10.89 -1.76
CA VAL A 142 4.11 -11.17 -0.75
C VAL A 142 4.46 -12.66 -0.72
N ALA A 143 3.45 -13.54 -0.67
CA ALA A 143 3.65 -14.99 -0.61
C ALA A 143 4.37 -15.57 -1.85
N ARG A 144 4.28 -14.92 -3.02
CA ARG A 144 5.02 -15.34 -4.22
C ARG A 144 6.52 -15.07 -4.09
N PHE A 145 6.91 -14.02 -3.36
CA PHE A 145 8.31 -13.69 -3.09
C PHE A 145 8.91 -14.52 -1.95
N ASP A 146 8.09 -14.90 -0.97
CA ASP A 146 8.54 -15.74 0.16
C ASP A 146 8.64 -17.23 -0.19
N ARG A 147 8.09 -17.68 -1.33
CA ARG A 147 8.27 -19.06 -1.78
C ARG A 147 9.75 -19.27 -2.15
N PRO A 148 10.44 -20.27 -1.57
CA PRO A 148 11.77 -20.63 -2.05
C PRO A 148 11.65 -20.95 -3.54
N ARG A 149 12.40 -20.21 -4.37
CA ARG A 149 12.66 -20.62 -5.76
C ARG A 149 13.11 -22.06 -5.67
N ASN A 150 12.29 -23.00 -6.17
CA ASN A 150 12.65 -24.42 -6.22
C ASN A 150 14.08 -24.52 -6.74
N ARG A 151 14.97 -24.91 -5.84
CA ARG A 151 16.35 -25.25 -6.12
C ARG A 151 16.27 -26.29 -7.24
N VAL A 152 16.78 -25.97 -8.42
CA VAL A 152 16.95 -26.95 -9.49
C VAL A 152 18.01 -27.93 -9.00
N ILE A 153 17.60 -28.89 -8.16
CA ILE A 153 18.37 -30.09 -7.89
C ILE A 153 17.81 -31.14 -8.83
N GLY A 154 18.42 -31.27 -10.00
CA GLY A 154 18.08 -32.36 -10.89
C GLY A 154 18.52 -32.15 -12.33
N ARG A 155 19.73 -32.64 -12.64
CA ARG A 155 20.20 -33.31 -13.89
C ARG A 155 21.69 -32.99 -14.07
N ARG A 156 22.64 -33.93 -14.18
CA ARG A 156 22.72 -35.40 -14.38
C ARG A 156 24.06 -35.84 -13.76
N SER A 157 24.18 -36.92 -12.98
CA SER A 157 24.29 -38.33 -13.38
C SER A 157 25.44 -38.62 -14.36
N MET A 158 26.49 -39.27 -13.81
CA MET A 158 27.67 -39.92 -14.41
C MET A 158 28.61 -39.07 -15.27
#